data_AF-A0A7R9KYC9-F1
#
_entry.id   AF-A0A7R9KYC9-F1
#
_cell.length_a   1.000
_cell.length_b   1.000
_cell.length_c   1.000
_cell.angle_alpha   90.00
_cell.angle_beta   90.00
_cell.angle_gamma   90.00
#
_symmetry.space_group_name_H-M   'P 1'
#
loop_
_entity.id
_entity.type
_entity.pdbx_description
1 polymer ?
#
loop_
_entity_poly.entity_id
_entity_poly.type
_entity_poly.pdbx_seq_one_letter_code
_entity_poly.pdbx_strand_id
1 'polypeptide(L)'
;MAIDDNPSDGVYYASEEYRSTAHISSIDEYTKLYLKSVSDPEGFWMEIANHFFWKRWPQEVEVVSYNFDVTKGPVCVKWLDGCQTNMSYNVLDLCVNKGLGNRVAYYWESNDDKSHKQITYNELLRDVCKFANVLKGLGIKRGDRVAVYMSVTIELVTVMLACARIGAIHSVISVFVRPVFAMAIDDNPSDGVYYASEEYRSTAHISSIDEYTKLYQKSVSDPEGFWMEIANHFFWKRWPQEVEVVSYNFDVTKGPVCVKWLDGCQTNMSYNVLDLCVNKGLGDRVAYYWESNDDKSHKQITYNELLRDVCKFANVLKGLGIKRGDRVAVYMSVTIELVTVMLACARIGAIHSVIIRGTYGPIGSQTMTLKSKVEGLRYEGI
;
A
#
# COMPACT_ATOMS: atom_id res chain seq x y z
N MET A 1 1.32 -0.95 26.58
CA MET A 1 0.18 -0.40 25.80
C MET A 1 0.47 1.07 25.58
N ALA A 2 0.35 1.58 24.35
CA ALA A 2 0.77 2.94 23.98
C ALA A 2 -0.29 4.02 24.28
N ILE A 3 -1.24 3.73 25.16
CA ILE A 3 -2.54 4.41 25.28
C ILE A 3 -2.98 4.37 26.73
N ASP A 4 -3.68 5.41 27.16
CA ASP A 4 -4.46 5.39 28.39
C ASP A 4 -5.68 4.43 28.24
N ASP A 5 -5.91 3.61 29.27
CA ASP A 5 -6.96 2.59 29.23
C ASP A 5 -8.34 3.24 29.43
N ASN A 6 -9.16 3.20 28.38
CA ASN A 6 -10.60 3.47 28.39
C ASN A 6 -11.02 4.91 28.81
N PRO A 7 -10.76 5.92 27.96
CA PRO A 7 -11.08 7.31 28.23
C PRO A 7 -12.59 7.57 28.18
N SER A 8 -13.11 8.30 29.16
CA SER A 8 -14.54 8.57 29.33
C SER A 8 -15.16 9.44 28.21
N ASP A 9 -14.33 10.18 27.47
CA ASP A 9 -14.72 11.01 26.31
C ASP A 9 -14.61 10.26 24.97
N GLY A 10 -14.11 9.01 24.97
CA GLY A 10 -13.86 8.22 23.78
C GLY A 10 -12.74 8.76 22.88
N VAL A 11 -11.82 9.57 23.44
CA VAL A 11 -10.60 10.07 22.80
C VAL A 11 -9.40 9.41 23.47
N TYR A 12 -8.67 8.60 22.70
CA TYR A 12 -7.49 7.89 23.19
C TYR A 12 -6.25 8.77 23.13
N TYR A 13 -5.69 9.08 24.29
CA TYR A 13 -4.44 9.82 24.40
C TYR A 13 -3.25 8.86 24.42
N ALA A 14 -2.14 9.27 23.81
CA ALA A 14 -0.88 8.56 23.94
C ALA A 14 -0.49 8.48 25.43
N SER A 15 -0.03 7.31 25.87
CA SER A 15 0.41 7.12 27.26
C SER A 15 1.54 8.09 27.62
N GLU A 16 1.66 8.44 28.90
CA GLU A 16 2.71 9.34 29.39
C GLU A 16 4.11 8.83 29.04
N GLU A 17 4.31 7.51 29.15
CA GLU A 17 5.53 6.82 28.70
C GLU A 17 5.87 7.14 27.24
N TYR A 18 4.89 7.03 26.33
CA TYR A 18 5.10 7.30 24.91
C TYR A 18 5.37 8.78 24.64
N ARG A 19 4.61 9.68 25.30
CA ARG A 19 4.78 11.13 25.17
C ARG A 19 6.16 11.61 25.62
N SER A 20 6.74 10.97 26.65
CA SER A 20 8.05 11.35 27.20
C SER A 20 9.23 11.11 26.26
N THR A 21 9.07 10.23 25.26
CA THR A 21 10.13 9.86 24.31
C THR A 21 9.83 10.30 22.88
N ALA A 22 8.65 10.86 22.63
CA ALA A 22 8.21 11.29 21.32
C ALA A 22 8.95 12.56 20.85
N HIS A 23 9.32 12.62 19.57
CA HIS A 23 9.86 13.83 18.96
C HIS A 23 8.85 14.98 18.93
N ILE A 24 7.55 14.67 18.97
CA ILE A 24 6.45 15.62 19.10
C ILE A 24 5.53 15.08 20.18
N SER A 25 5.48 15.77 21.31
CA SER A 25 4.92 15.25 22.57
C SER A 25 3.49 15.73 22.86
N SER A 26 3.00 16.68 22.05
CA SER A 26 1.69 17.31 22.22
C SER A 26 1.09 17.80 20.89
N ILE A 27 -0.23 17.97 20.88
CA ILE A 27 -0.97 18.53 19.75
C ILE A 27 -0.60 20.00 19.48
N ASP A 28 -0.26 20.76 20.53
CA ASP A 28 0.14 22.17 20.40
C ASP A 28 1.50 22.28 19.69
N GLU A 29 2.44 21.39 20.03
CA GLU A 29 3.75 21.30 19.38
C GLU A 29 3.62 20.89 17.90
N TYR A 30 2.80 19.86 17.63
CA TYR A 30 2.45 19.48 16.26
C TYR A 30 1.85 20.67 15.48
N THR A 31 0.87 21.35 16.08
CA THR A 31 0.16 22.46 15.44
C THR A 31 1.12 23.61 15.10
N LYS A 32 2.06 23.93 16.00
CA LYS A 32 3.10 24.94 15.73
C LYS A 32 4.00 24.56 14.55
N LEU A 33 4.48 23.31 14.51
CA LEU A 33 5.32 22.81 13.41
C LEU A 33 4.55 22.78 12.08
N TYR A 34 3.30 22.31 12.12
CA TYR A 34 2.41 22.31 10.96
C TYR A 34 2.17 23.72 10.42
N LEU A 35 1.80 24.67 11.30
CA LEU A 35 1.60 26.07 10.90
C LEU A 35 2.85 26.65 10.25
N LYS A 36 4.04 26.40 10.83
CA LYS A 36 5.31 26.82 10.24
C LYS A 36 5.51 26.24 8.83
N SER A 37 5.26 24.94 8.66
CA SER A 37 5.42 24.24 7.36
C SER A 37 4.50 24.78 6.25
N VAL A 38 3.36 25.37 6.64
CA VAL A 38 2.39 25.94 5.69
C VAL A 38 2.65 27.43 5.46
N SER A 39 2.98 28.19 6.50
CA SER A 39 3.20 29.64 6.41
C SER A 39 4.55 30.00 5.79
N ASP A 40 5.57 29.17 6.01
CA ASP A 40 6.93 29.33 5.50
C ASP A 40 7.48 27.95 5.08
N PRO A 41 6.99 27.39 3.96
CA PRO A 41 7.40 26.06 3.51
C PRO A 41 8.89 26.03 3.16
N GLU A 42 9.43 27.10 2.58
CA GLU A 42 10.84 27.15 2.18
C GLU A 42 11.76 27.11 3.40
N GLY A 43 11.55 27.99 4.38
CA GLY A 43 12.33 28.01 5.61
C GLY A 43 12.20 26.71 6.40
N PHE A 44 10.98 26.17 6.52
CA PHE A 44 10.72 24.90 7.19
C PHE A 44 11.48 23.73 6.54
N TRP A 45 11.35 23.55 5.23
CA TRP A 45 11.99 22.42 4.55
C TRP A 45 13.51 22.59 4.42
N MET A 46 14.03 23.82 4.42
CA MET A 46 15.46 24.08 4.51
C MET A 46 16.06 23.66 5.84
N GLU A 47 15.36 23.89 6.95
CA GLU A 47 15.77 23.37 8.26
C GLU A 47 15.85 21.85 8.25
N ILE A 48 14.84 21.18 7.69
CA ILE A 48 14.83 19.72 7.54
C ILE A 48 15.97 19.24 6.63
N ALA A 49 16.26 19.94 5.54
CA ALA A 49 17.31 19.58 4.58
C ALA A 49 18.71 19.55 5.22
N ASN A 50 18.96 20.37 6.25
CA ASN A 50 20.23 20.41 6.98
C ASN A 50 20.56 19.11 7.74
N HIS A 51 19.57 18.24 7.96
CA HIS A 51 19.80 16.94 8.62
C HIS A 51 20.41 15.89 7.69
N PHE A 52 20.46 16.17 6.38
CA PHE A 52 20.96 15.25 5.36
C PHE A 52 22.37 15.62 4.91
N PHE A 53 23.10 14.61 4.47
CA PHE A 53 24.32 14.81 3.70
C PHE A 53 23.98 15.27 2.28
N TRP A 54 24.67 16.33 1.85
CA TRP A 54 24.64 16.83 0.49
C TRP A 54 26.05 16.81 -0.10
N LYS A 55 26.20 16.17 -1.27
CA LYS A 55 27.46 16.15 -2.01
C LYS A 55 27.71 17.50 -2.70
N ARG A 56 26.66 18.14 -3.19
CA ARG A 56 26.70 19.48 -3.76
C ARG A 56 25.56 20.30 -3.18
N TRP A 57 25.90 21.47 -2.65
CA TRP A 57 24.98 22.47 -2.17
C TRP A 57 25.37 23.82 -2.79
N PRO A 58 24.58 24.36 -3.73
CA PRO A 58 24.82 25.69 -4.32
C PRO A 58 24.77 26.83 -3.29
N GLN A 59 25.35 27.99 -3.62
CA GLN A 59 25.28 29.18 -2.76
C GLN A 59 23.85 29.72 -2.63
N GLU A 60 23.08 29.67 -3.73
CA GLU A 60 21.66 30.01 -3.77
C GLU A 60 20.90 28.74 -4.19
N VAL A 61 19.92 28.35 -3.39
CA VAL A 61 19.10 27.15 -3.61
C VAL A 61 17.65 27.58 -3.77
N GLU A 62 17.05 27.25 -4.92
CA GLU A 62 15.61 27.34 -5.10
C GLU A 62 14.98 26.14 -4.36
N VAL A 63 14.31 26.43 -3.24
CA VAL A 63 13.83 25.39 -2.32
C VAL A 63 12.66 24.63 -2.91
N VAL A 64 11.71 25.34 -3.51
CA VAL A 64 10.56 24.75 -4.19
C VAL A 64 10.17 25.59 -5.40
N SER A 65 9.94 24.93 -6.53
CA SER A 65 9.31 25.53 -7.70
C SER A 65 8.38 24.52 -8.37
N TYR A 66 7.23 24.98 -8.87
CA TYR A 66 6.24 24.09 -9.48
C TYR A 66 5.50 24.77 -10.63
N ASN A 67 5.04 23.96 -11.57
CA ASN A 67 4.09 24.33 -12.61
C ASN A 67 2.96 23.30 -12.64
N PHE A 68 1.73 23.74 -12.39
CA PHE A 68 0.53 22.95 -12.61
C PHE A 68 -0.30 23.46 -13.79
N ASP A 69 0.13 24.55 -14.43
CA ASP A 69 -0.51 25.15 -15.59
C ASP A 69 0.09 24.57 -16.87
N VAL A 70 -0.62 23.63 -17.48
CA VAL A 70 -0.19 22.95 -18.70
C VAL A 70 0.00 23.89 -19.89
N THR A 71 -0.55 25.11 -19.84
CA THR A 71 -0.35 26.12 -20.89
C THR A 71 1.02 26.78 -20.80
N LYS A 72 1.65 26.75 -19.62
CA LYS A 72 2.96 27.36 -19.34
C LYS A 72 4.13 26.37 -19.47
N GLY A 73 3.84 25.10 -19.74
CA GLY A 73 4.82 24.03 -19.92
C GLY A 73 4.40 22.72 -19.24
N PRO A 74 5.31 21.74 -19.15
CA PRO A 74 5.04 20.48 -18.47
C PRO A 74 4.67 20.69 -17.00
N VAL A 75 3.79 19.82 -16.49
CA VAL A 75 3.54 19.76 -15.05
C VAL A 75 4.83 19.35 -14.35
N CYS A 76 5.28 20.14 -13.38
CA CYS A 76 6.49 19.85 -12.64
C CYS A 76 6.38 20.32 -11.19
N VAL A 77 7.09 19.61 -10.32
CA VAL A 77 7.36 20.03 -8.95
C VAL A 77 8.82 19.71 -8.70
N LYS A 78 9.59 20.73 -8.34
CA LYS A 78 11.02 20.64 -8.05
C LYS A 78 11.25 21.06 -6.62
N TRP A 79 12.12 20.34 -5.94
CA TRP A 79 12.55 20.63 -4.59
C TRP A 79 14.07 20.62 -4.54
N LEU A 80 14.66 21.63 -3.91
CA LEU A 80 16.11 21.79 -3.75
C LEU A 80 16.84 21.65 -5.10
N ASP A 81 16.37 22.38 -6.12
CA ASP A 81 16.92 22.26 -7.47
C ASP A 81 18.41 22.65 -7.49
N GLY A 82 19.21 21.88 -8.23
CA GLY A 82 20.67 22.03 -8.27
C GLY A 82 21.44 21.39 -7.09
N CYS A 83 20.77 20.97 -6.01
CA CYS A 83 21.40 20.18 -4.95
C CYS A 83 21.67 18.74 -5.40
N GLN A 84 22.74 18.13 -4.90
CA GLN A 84 23.06 16.73 -5.20
C GLN A 84 23.33 15.93 -3.94
N THR A 85 22.71 14.76 -3.84
CA THR A 85 22.92 13.82 -2.76
C THR A 85 22.91 12.38 -3.28
N ASN A 86 23.13 11.42 -2.38
CA ASN A 86 22.92 10.01 -2.64
C ASN A 86 22.13 9.39 -1.47
N MET A 87 21.04 8.70 -1.79
CA MET A 87 20.14 8.11 -0.79
C MET A 87 20.83 6.98 0.00
N SER A 88 21.57 6.10 -0.69
CA SER A 88 22.34 5.03 -0.05
C SER A 88 23.38 5.59 0.93
N TYR A 89 24.04 6.70 0.56
CA TYR A 89 24.99 7.37 1.45
C TYR A 89 24.33 7.93 2.72
N ASN A 90 23.20 8.61 2.60
CA ASN A 90 22.48 9.16 3.75
C ASN A 90 21.99 8.09 4.73
N VAL A 91 21.57 6.94 4.20
CA VAL A 91 20.99 5.85 5.01
C VAL A 91 22.06 4.91 5.57
N LEU A 92 23.19 4.70 4.87
CA LEU A 92 24.20 3.71 5.29
C LEU A 92 25.52 4.37 5.68
N ASP A 93 26.22 4.97 4.72
CA ASP A 93 27.58 5.50 4.90
C ASP A 93 27.63 6.53 6.02
N LEU A 94 26.64 7.44 6.07
CA LEU A 94 26.56 8.46 7.12
C LEU A 94 26.45 7.85 8.52
N CYS A 95 25.67 6.77 8.67
CA CYS A 95 25.55 6.04 9.94
C CYS A 95 26.86 5.37 10.33
N VAL A 96 27.50 4.67 9.39
CA VAL A 96 28.80 4.02 9.63
C VAL A 96 29.87 5.05 10.00
N ASN A 97 29.95 6.17 9.27
CA ASN A 97 30.90 7.25 9.53
C ASN A 97 30.68 7.94 10.88
N LYS A 98 29.44 7.93 11.40
CA LYS A 98 29.11 8.39 12.76
C LYS A 98 29.42 7.37 13.86
N GLY A 99 30.08 6.25 13.52
CA GLY A 99 30.42 5.19 14.47
C GLY A 99 29.26 4.24 14.79
N LEU A 100 28.15 4.31 14.06
CA LEU A 100 26.98 3.43 14.26
C LEU A 100 27.07 2.12 13.47
N GLY A 101 28.24 1.79 12.90
CA GLY A 101 28.40 0.64 12.00
C GLY A 101 27.99 -0.71 12.60
N ASN A 102 28.24 -0.91 13.90
CA ASN A 102 27.85 -2.14 14.62
C ASN A 102 26.42 -2.12 15.17
N ARG A 103 25.70 -1.01 15.01
CA ARG A 103 24.28 -0.93 15.39
C ARG A 103 23.46 -1.70 14.35
N VAL A 104 22.43 -2.40 14.83
CA VAL A 104 21.45 -3.05 13.95
C VAL A 104 20.76 -1.97 13.10
N ALA A 105 20.87 -2.11 11.78
CA ALA A 105 20.24 -1.25 10.78
C ALA A 105 18.77 -1.65 10.57
N TYR A 106 18.50 -2.95 10.46
CA TYR A 106 17.14 -3.47 10.47
C TYR A 106 17.08 -4.93 10.94
N TYR A 107 15.90 -5.30 11.43
CA TYR A 107 15.55 -6.66 11.80
C TYR A 107 14.76 -7.27 10.65
N TRP A 108 15.23 -8.42 10.17
CA TRP A 108 14.49 -9.23 9.21
C TRP A 108 13.95 -10.45 9.92
N GLU A 109 12.65 -10.66 9.80
CA GLU A 109 11.96 -11.84 10.27
C GLU A 109 11.48 -12.57 9.02
N SER A 110 11.84 -13.84 8.92
CA SER A 110 11.34 -14.66 7.83
C SER A 110 9.87 -15.02 8.05
N ASN A 111 9.24 -15.45 6.98
CA ASN A 111 7.84 -15.87 7.00
C ASN A 111 7.59 -17.13 7.85
N ASP A 112 8.62 -17.88 8.27
CA ASP A 112 8.49 -19.14 9.01
C ASP A 112 8.53 -18.99 10.55
N ASP A 113 8.62 -17.75 11.07
CA ASP A 113 8.76 -17.37 12.49
C ASP A 113 9.95 -18.04 13.22
N LYS A 114 10.79 -18.84 12.54
CA LYS A 114 11.93 -19.57 13.11
C LYS A 114 13.24 -18.90 12.77
N SER A 115 13.34 -18.27 11.61
CA SER A 115 14.53 -17.53 11.22
C SER A 115 14.32 -16.02 11.33
N HIS A 116 15.17 -15.40 12.15
CA HIS A 116 15.30 -13.96 12.27
C HIS A 116 16.77 -13.59 12.11
N LYS A 117 17.02 -12.42 11.52
CA LYS A 117 18.36 -11.88 11.34
C LYS A 117 18.38 -10.42 11.77
N GLN A 118 19.44 -10.07 12.49
CA GLN A 118 19.77 -8.69 12.80
C GLN A 118 20.88 -8.29 11.85
N ILE A 119 20.63 -7.32 10.98
CA ILE A 119 21.63 -6.86 10.02
C ILE A 119 22.18 -5.54 10.51
N THR A 120 23.48 -5.47 10.76
CA THR A 120 24.16 -4.24 11.17
C THR A 120 24.37 -3.28 9.99
N TYR A 121 24.59 -2.00 10.27
CA TYR A 121 24.92 -1.01 9.22
C TYR A 121 26.18 -1.41 8.42
N ASN A 122 27.20 -1.98 9.09
CA ASN A 122 28.42 -2.48 8.43
C ASN A 122 28.14 -3.63 7.46
N GLU A 123 27.33 -4.62 7.88
CA GLU A 123 26.96 -5.74 7.02
C GLU A 123 26.13 -5.29 5.82
N LEU A 124 25.11 -4.45 6.06
CA LEU A 124 24.27 -3.93 4.99
C LEU A 124 25.06 -3.08 4.00
N LEU A 125 25.94 -2.18 4.49
CA LEU A 125 26.79 -1.37 3.62
C LEU A 125 27.71 -2.24 2.76
N ARG A 126 28.31 -3.29 3.34
CA ARG A 126 29.16 -4.22 2.61
C ARG A 126 28.39 -4.91 1.48
N ASP A 127 27.21 -5.44 1.78
CA ASP A 127 26.43 -6.23 0.82
C ASP A 127 25.83 -5.33 -0.27
N VAL A 128 25.41 -4.11 0.08
CA VAL A 128 25.02 -3.06 -0.88
C VAL A 128 26.17 -2.68 -1.80
N CYS A 129 27.39 -2.49 -1.27
CA CYS A 129 28.56 -2.19 -2.10
C CYS A 129 28.91 -3.33 -3.06
N LYS A 130 28.85 -4.58 -2.58
CA LYS A 130 29.07 -5.76 -3.42
C LYS A 130 28.07 -5.81 -4.57
N PHE A 131 26.77 -5.71 -4.28
CA PHE A 131 25.74 -5.82 -5.30
C PHE A 131 25.75 -4.61 -6.27
N ALA A 132 26.05 -3.41 -5.79
CA ALA A 132 26.26 -2.24 -6.65
C ALA A 132 27.38 -2.46 -7.67
N ASN A 133 28.46 -3.17 -7.30
CA ASN A 133 29.53 -3.52 -8.23
C ASN A 133 29.10 -4.61 -9.23
N VAL A 134 28.23 -5.54 -8.82
CA VAL A 134 27.61 -6.50 -9.76
C VAL A 134 26.79 -5.75 -10.81
N LEU A 135 25.91 -4.84 -10.40
CA LEU A 135 25.11 -4.03 -11.32
C LEU A 135 25.98 -3.24 -12.31
N LYS A 136 27.07 -2.62 -11.82
CA LYS A 136 28.05 -1.96 -12.70
C LYS A 136 28.73 -2.92 -13.67
N GLY A 137 29.06 -4.13 -13.21
CA GLY A 137 29.65 -5.19 -14.05
C GLY A 137 28.70 -5.68 -15.15
N LEU A 138 27.39 -5.62 -14.91
CA LEU A 138 26.34 -5.86 -15.91
C LEU A 138 26.10 -4.67 -16.84
N GLY A 139 26.86 -3.57 -16.69
CA GLY A 139 26.76 -2.39 -17.55
C GLY A 139 25.68 -1.39 -17.15
N ILE A 140 25.03 -1.55 -15.98
CA ILE A 140 24.01 -0.63 -15.49
C ILE A 140 24.64 0.72 -15.12
N LYS A 141 24.06 1.80 -15.62
CA LYS A 141 24.49 3.18 -15.47
C LYS A 141 23.46 4.02 -14.71
N ARG A 142 23.88 5.23 -14.34
CA ARG A 142 22.97 6.23 -13.75
C ARG A 142 21.85 6.54 -14.73
N GLY A 143 20.60 6.48 -14.26
CA GLY A 143 19.40 6.71 -15.04
C GLY A 143 18.76 5.44 -15.61
N ASP A 144 19.49 4.32 -15.65
CA ASP A 144 18.94 3.04 -16.10
C ASP A 144 17.89 2.53 -15.10
N ARG A 145 16.88 1.83 -15.61
CA ARG A 145 15.79 1.27 -14.80
C ARG A 145 16.07 -0.20 -14.51
N VAL A 146 15.95 -0.60 -13.25
CA VAL A 146 16.13 -1.97 -12.79
C VAL A 146 14.81 -2.45 -12.20
N ALA A 147 14.16 -3.39 -12.88
CA ALA A 147 13.00 -4.07 -12.33
C ALA A 147 13.44 -5.07 -11.26
N VAL A 148 12.80 -5.02 -10.10
CA VAL A 148 13.10 -5.87 -8.94
C VAL A 148 11.86 -6.68 -8.62
N TYR A 149 11.87 -7.96 -9.02
CA TYR A 149 10.80 -8.91 -8.75
C TYR A 149 11.26 -9.92 -7.70
N MET A 150 10.96 -9.62 -6.43
CA MET A 150 11.33 -10.48 -5.31
C MET A 150 10.44 -10.24 -4.10
N SER A 151 10.29 -11.27 -3.27
CA SER A 151 9.60 -11.19 -1.98
C SER A 151 10.37 -10.34 -0.96
N VAL A 152 9.72 -10.01 0.16
CA VAL A 152 10.27 -9.19 1.26
C VAL A 152 11.41 -9.94 1.98
N THR A 153 12.59 -9.89 1.37
CA THR A 153 13.82 -10.57 1.77
C THR A 153 14.89 -9.55 2.15
N ILE A 154 15.99 -10.02 2.76
CA ILE A 154 17.14 -9.17 3.10
C ILE A 154 17.79 -8.59 1.84
N GLU A 155 17.79 -9.40 0.78
CA GLU A 155 18.33 -9.09 -0.52
C GLU A 155 17.54 -7.96 -1.20
N LEU A 156 16.22 -7.85 -0.98
CA LEU A 156 15.40 -6.77 -1.53
C LEU A 156 15.92 -5.39 -1.10
N VAL A 157 16.18 -5.21 0.19
CA VAL A 157 16.74 -3.96 0.73
C VAL A 157 18.11 -3.68 0.13
N THR A 158 18.93 -4.73 -0.02
CA THR A 158 20.27 -4.65 -0.61
C THR A 158 20.22 -4.19 -2.07
N VAL A 159 19.34 -4.77 -2.88
CA VAL A 159 19.16 -4.45 -4.30
C VAL A 159 18.67 -3.01 -4.48
N MET A 160 17.67 -2.58 -3.71
CA MET A 160 17.13 -1.22 -3.78
C MET A 160 18.22 -0.18 -3.46
N LEU A 161 18.94 -0.38 -2.35
CA LEU A 161 20.01 0.53 -1.93
C LEU A 161 21.20 0.50 -2.88
N ALA A 162 21.51 -0.66 -3.49
CA ALA A 162 22.55 -0.76 -4.52
C ALA A 162 22.19 0.01 -5.80
N CYS A 163 20.93 -0.08 -6.25
CA CYS A 163 20.44 0.73 -7.38
C CYS A 163 20.56 2.23 -7.06
N ALA A 164 20.07 2.65 -5.88
CA ALA A 164 20.17 4.04 -5.44
C ALA A 164 21.63 4.51 -5.30
N ARG A 165 22.55 3.63 -4.90
CA ARG A 165 23.98 3.92 -4.76
C ARG A 165 24.64 4.27 -6.09
N ILE A 166 24.27 3.59 -7.18
CA ILE A 166 24.82 3.83 -8.52
C ILE A 166 24.00 4.84 -9.33
N GLY A 167 22.85 5.27 -8.80
CA GLY A 167 21.92 6.20 -9.46
C GLY A 167 21.03 5.53 -10.50
N ALA A 168 20.84 4.21 -10.42
CA ALA A 168 19.82 3.48 -11.16
C ALA A 168 18.44 3.63 -10.49
N ILE A 169 17.37 3.54 -11.28
CA ILE A 169 15.98 3.67 -10.86
C ILE A 169 15.43 2.27 -10.60
N HIS A 170 15.27 1.89 -9.33
CA HIS A 170 14.68 0.60 -8.98
C HIS A 170 13.14 0.65 -9.07
N SER A 171 12.53 -0.30 -9.78
CA SER A 171 11.08 -0.50 -9.81
C SER A 171 10.74 -1.80 -9.09
N VAL A 172 10.21 -1.70 -7.87
CA VAL A 172 9.92 -2.85 -7.02
C VAL A 172 8.53 -3.38 -7.35
N ILE A 173 8.46 -4.66 -7.72
CA ILE A 173 7.22 -5.34 -8.08
C ILE A 173 6.91 -6.36 -7.00
N SER A 174 5.80 -6.17 -6.29
CA SER A 174 5.34 -7.08 -5.25
C SER A 174 4.75 -8.36 -5.85
N VAL A 175 5.11 -9.51 -5.27
CA VAL A 175 4.59 -10.85 -5.65
C VAL A 175 3.08 -11.03 -5.39
N PHE A 176 2.46 -10.17 -4.56
CA PHE A 176 1.03 -10.23 -4.25
C PHE A 176 0.14 -9.67 -5.36
N VAL A 177 0.72 -8.92 -6.29
CA VAL A 177 0.03 -8.51 -7.49
C VAL A 177 0.35 -9.58 -8.52
N ARG A 178 -0.63 -10.38 -8.94
CA ARG A 178 -0.58 -11.02 -10.26
C ARG A 178 -0.79 -9.89 -11.24
N PRO A 179 0.23 -9.39 -11.95
CA PRO A 179 0.03 -8.10 -12.56
C PRO A 179 -0.75 -8.28 -13.84
N VAL A 180 -1.49 -7.23 -14.13
CA VAL A 180 -1.72 -6.68 -15.46
C VAL A 180 -0.33 -6.44 -16.10
N PHE A 181 0.44 -7.51 -16.33
CA PHE A 181 1.81 -7.48 -16.87
C PHE A 181 1.84 -7.63 -18.39
N ALA A 182 0.71 -7.38 -19.05
CA ALA A 182 0.67 -7.25 -20.50
C ALA A 182 1.37 -5.97 -21.03
N MET A 183 2.14 -5.23 -20.21
CA MET A 183 2.81 -4.00 -20.64
C MET A 183 4.29 -3.86 -20.25
N ALA A 184 4.93 -4.89 -19.68
CA ALA A 184 6.36 -4.81 -19.41
C ALA A 184 6.95 -6.22 -19.32
N ILE A 185 7.55 -6.69 -20.41
CA ILE A 185 8.81 -7.44 -20.49
C ILE A 185 8.94 -7.83 -21.97
N ASP A 186 9.72 -7.04 -22.72
CA ASP A 186 10.36 -7.44 -23.97
C ASP A 186 11.86 -7.46 -23.67
N ASP A 187 12.53 -8.55 -24.01
CA ASP A 187 13.88 -8.82 -23.52
C ASP A 187 14.96 -7.94 -24.17
N ASN A 188 14.62 -7.08 -25.15
CA ASN A 188 15.56 -6.06 -25.65
C ASN A 188 14.93 -4.97 -26.56
N PRO A 189 14.30 -3.91 -26.03
CA PRO A 189 13.74 -2.88 -26.90
C PRO A 189 14.81 -1.89 -27.38
N SER A 190 14.94 -1.76 -28.70
CA SER A 190 15.85 -0.82 -29.37
C SER A 190 15.55 0.66 -29.08
N ASP A 191 14.39 0.96 -28.51
CA ASP A 191 13.88 2.29 -28.17
C ASP A 191 13.62 2.51 -26.66
N GLY A 192 13.92 1.50 -25.81
CA GLY A 192 13.67 1.56 -24.37
C GLY A 192 12.22 1.36 -23.95
N VAL A 193 11.33 0.92 -24.85
CA VAL A 193 9.92 0.61 -24.57
C VAL A 193 9.70 -0.91 -24.49
N TYR A 194 9.35 -1.42 -23.31
CA TYR A 194 9.13 -2.84 -23.08
C TYR A 194 7.68 -3.20 -23.38
N TYR A 195 7.43 -4.02 -24.40
CA TYR A 195 6.11 -4.59 -24.66
C TYR A 195 5.90 -5.86 -23.83
N ALA A 196 4.68 -6.38 -23.70
CA ALA A 196 4.53 -7.76 -23.23
C ALA A 196 4.65 -8.74 -24.38
N SER A 197 5.08 -9.97 -24.05
CA SER A 197 5.10 -11.09 -24.98
C SER A 197 3.74 -11.29 -25.65
N GLU A 198 3.77 -11.81 -26.88
CA GLU A 198 2.56 -12.11 -27.65
C GLU A 198 1.62 -13.09 -26.93
N GLU A 199 2.18 -14.05 -26.18
CA GLU A 199 1.42 -15.01 -25.38
C GLU A 199 0.52 -14.29 -24.36
N TYR A 200 1.07 -13.34 -23.61
CA TYR A 200 0.30 -12.52 -22.66
C TYR A 200 -0.71 -11.60 -23.36
N ARG A 201 -0.35 -10.99 -24.49
CA ARG A 201 -1.25 -10.06 -25.21
C ARG A 201 -2.48 -10.78 -25.78
N SER A 202 -2.32 -12.02 -26.22
CA SER A 202 -3.39 -12.82 -26.82
C SER A 202 -4.52 -13.21 -25.84
N THR A 203 -4.23 -13.22 -24.54
CA THR A 203 -5.18 -13.61 -23.48
C THR A 203 -5.59 -12.44 -22.58
N ALA A 204 -5.02 -11.25 -22.78
CA ALA A 204 -5.31 -10.07 -21.98
C ALA A 204 -6.69 -9.50 -22.31
N HIS A 205 -7.37 -8.96 -21.29
CA HIS A 205 -8.61 -8.19 -21.48
C HIS A 205 -8.40 -6.88 -22.25
N ILE A 206 -7.17 -6.36 -22.27
CA ILE A 206 -6.75 -5.22 -23.07
C ILE A 206 -5.41 -5.60 -23.71
N SER A 207 -5.42 -5.75 -25.03
CA SER A 207 -4.35 -6.40 -25.79
C SER A 207 -3.33 -5.40 -26.40
N SER A 208 -3.66 -4.10 -26.36
CA SER A 208 -2.87 -3.04 -26.98
C SER A 208 -3.04 -1.69 -26.29
N ILE A 209 -2.06 -0.79 -26.51
CA ILE A 209 -2.13 0.60 -26.05
C ILE A 209 -3.27 1.38 -26.71
N ASP A 210 -3.60 1.08 -27.96
CA ASP A 210 -4.69 1.74 -28.68
C ASP A 210 -6.05 1.38 -28.07
N GLU A 211 -6.23 0.11 -27.69
CA GLU A 211 -7.42 -0.36 -27.00
C GLU A 211 -7.55 0.27 -25.61
N TYR A 212 -6.45 0.30 -24.84
CA TYR A 212 -6.37 1.04 -23.58
C TYR A 212 -6.76 2.51 -23.78
N THR A 213 -6.18 3.18 -24.77
CA THR A 213 -6.38 4.62 -25.02
C THR A 213 -7.83 4.91 -25.36
N LYS A 214 -8.49 4.04 -26.14
CA LYS A 214 -9.93 4.17 -26.45
C LYS A 214 -10.79 4.02 -25.19
N LEU A 215 -10.52 3.00 -24.35
CA LEU A 215 -11.24 2.78 -23.10
C LEU A 215 -11.02 3.95 -22.12
N TYR A 216 -9.79 4.42 -22.01
CA TYR A 216 -9.44 5.58 -21.20
C TYR A 216 -10.16 6.84 -21.68
N GLN A 217 -10.12 7.14 -22.99
CA GLN A 217 -10.84 8.26 -23.56
C GLN A 217 -12.34 8.20 -23.25
N LYS A 218 -12.96 7.02 -23.42
CA LYS A 218 -14.37 6.81 -23.05
C LYS A 218 -14.63 7.11 -21.57
N SER A 219 -13.78 6.59 -20.68
CA SER A 219 -13.92 6.80 -19.23
C SER A 219 -13.81 8.26 -18.79
N VAL A 220 -13.10 9.09 -19.56
CA VAL A 220 -12.91 10.52 -19.27
C VAL A 220 -14.00 11.36 -19.94
N SER A 221 -14.38 11.04 -21.18
CA SER A 221 -15.37 11.81 -21.93
C SER A 221 -16.81 11.55 -21.49
N ASP A 222 -17.09 10.33 -21.04
CA ASP A 222 -18.40 9.90 -20.54
C ASP A 222 -18.21 8.97 -19.32
N PRO A 223 -17.83 9.53 -18.16
CA PRO A 223 -17.57 8.74 -16.96
C PRO A 223 -18.83 8.01 -16.49
N GLU A 224 -20.00 8.64 -16.57
CA GLU A 224 -21.25 8.04 -16.11
C GLU A 224 -21.63 6.83 -16.95
N GLY A 225 -21.65 6.96 -18.28
CA GLY A 225 -21.95 5.85 -19.18
C GLY A 225 -20.93 4.72 -19.04
N PHE A 226 -19.64 5.05 -18.97
CA PHE A 226 -18.57 4.07 -18.78
C PHE A 226 -18.72 3.27 -17.49
N TRP A 227 -18.93 3.93 -16.35
CA TRP A 227 -19.06 3.25 -15.06
C TRP A 227 -20.40 2.53 -14.91
N MET A 228 -21.46 2.98 -15.57
CA MET A 228 -22.74 2.27 -15.61
C MET A 228 -22.64 0.94 -16.37
N GLU A 229 -21.90 0.91 -17.48
CA GLU A 229 -21.60 -0.36 -18.18
C GLU A 229 -20.90 -1.35 -17.24
N ILE A 230 -19.89 -0.89 -16.49
CA ILE A 230 -19.18 -1.72 -15.51
C ILE A 230 -20.12 -2.17 -14.38
N ALA A 231 -20.93 -1.26 -13.84
CA ALA A 231 -21.86 -1.53 -12.74
C ALA A 231 -22.88 -2.62 -13.09
N ASN A 232 -23.29 -2.73 -14.36
CA ASN A 232 -24.23 -3.75 -14.84
C ASN A 232 -23.71 -5.19 -14.73
N HIS A 233 -22.40 -5.40 -14.56
CA HIS A 233 -21.83 -6.73 -14.35
C HIS A 233 -22.02 -7.27 -12.94
N PHE A 234 -22.44 -6.43 -12.00
CA PHE A 234 -22.62 -6.77 -10.60
C PHE A 234 -24.08 -7.06 -10.28
N PHE A 235 -24.28 -7.91 -9.27
CA PHE A 235 -25.57 -8.05 -8.64
C PHE A 235 -25.88 -6.81 -7.79
N TRP A 236 -27.07 -6.25 -7.98
CA TRP A 236 -27.62 -5.18 -7.17
C TRP A 236 -28.93 -5.64 -6.53
N LYS A 237 -29.02 -5.53 -5.21
CA LYS A 237 -30.26 -5.82 -4.48
C LYS A 237 -31.30 -4.72 -4.68
N ARG A 238 -30.85 -3.46 -4.76
CA ARG A 238 -31.69 -2.32 -5.09
C ARG A 238 -31.00 -1.52 -6.19
N TRP A 239 -31.75 -1.29 -7.27
CA TRP A 239 -31.37 -0.44 -8.38
C TRP A 239 -32.55 0.51 -8.66
N PRO A 240 -32.43 1.80 -8.31
CA PRO A 240 -33.45 2.82 -8.61
C PRO A 240 -33.70 2.97 -10.12
N GLN A 241 -34.84 3.57 -10.50
CA GLN A 241 -35.13 3.89 -11.91
C GLN A 241 -34.18 4.96 -12.45
N GLU A 242 -33.83 5.95 -11.61
CA GLU A 242 -32.84 6.98 -11.90
C GLU A 242 -31.70 6.85 -10.89
N VAL A 243 -30.48 6.70 -11.38
CA VAL A 243 -29.27 6.52 -10.56
C VAL A 243 -28.35 7.71 -10.79
N GLU A 244 -28.03 8.45 -9.72
CA GLU A 244 -26.95 9.43 -9.74
C GLU A 244 -25.62 8.67 -9.70
N VAL A 245 -24.92 8.61 -10.84
CA VAL A 245 -23.75 7.75 -11.02
C VAL A 245 -22.55 8.28 -10.24
N VAL A 246 -22.31 9.59 -10.31
CA VAL A 246 -21.23 10.24 -9.58
C VAL A 246 -21.63 11.66 -9.17
N SER A 247 -21.38 11.99 -7.90
CA SER A 247 -21.48 13.36 -7.41
C SER A 247 -20.37 13.62 -6.39
N TYR A 248 -19.73 14.80 -6.45
CA TYR A 248 -18.61 15.12 -5.56
C TYR A 248 -18.52 16.62 -5.24
N ASN A 249 -17.93 16.91 -4.09
CA ASN A 249 -17.48 18.24 -3.69
C ASN A 249 -16.05 18.16 -3.16
N PHE A 250 -15.12 18.87 -3.79
CA PHE A 250 -13.77 19.08 -3.27
C PHE A 250 -13.53 20.51 -2.80
N ASP A 251 -14.51 21.40 -2.99
CA ASP A 251 -14.45 22.79 -2.59
C ASP A 251 -14.95 22.94 -1.15
N VAL A 252 -14.01 23.10 -0.22
CA VAL A 252 -14.29 23.23 1.21
C VAL A 252 -15.14 24.47 1.55
N THR A 253 -15.22 25.46 0.64
CA THR A 253 -16.08 26.65 0.83
C THR A 253 -17.55 26.35 0.53
N LYS A 254 -17.82 25.31 -0.26
CA LYS A 254 -19.18 24.91 -0.67
C LYS A 254 -19.81 23.83 0.22
N GLY A 255 -19.06 23.35 1.22
CA GLY A 255 -19.50 22.34 2.17
C GLY A 255 -18.44 21.27 2.43
N PRO A 256 -18.80 20.18 3.12
CA PRO A 256 -17.89 19.07 3.38
C PRO A 256 -17.37 18.46 2.09
N VAL A 257 -16.12 18.00 2.11
CA VAL A 257 -15.57 17.19 1.02
C VAL A 257 -16.35 15.88 0.95
N CYS A 258 -16.88 15.56 -0.22
CA CYS A 258 -17.64 14.33 -0.44
C CYS A 258 -17.41 13.78 -1.83
N VAL A 259 -17.51 12.46 -1.95
CA VAL A 259 -17.53 11.73 -3.22
C VAL A 259 -18.55 10.62 -3.05
N LYS A 260 -19.54 10.59 -3.94
CA LYS A 260 -20.59 9.58 -3.99
C LYS A 260 -20.58 8.91 -5.35
N TRP A 261 -20.79 7.61 -5.34
CA TRP A 261 -20.92 6.80 -6.54
C TRP A 261 -22.13 5.90 -6.40
N LEU A 262 -22.95 5.84 -7.45
CA LEU A 262 -24.17 5.02 -7.53
C LEU A 262 -25.08 5.26 -6.31
N ASP A 263 -25.38 6.52 -6.00
CA ASP A 263 -26.16 6.87 -4.81
C ASP A 263 -27.57 6.27 -4.90
N GLY A 264 -28.07 5.75 -3.78
CA GLY A 264 -29.34 5.01 -3.73
C GLY A 264 -29.30 3.55 -4.19
N CYS A 265 -28.22 3.10 -4.84
CA CYS A 265 -28.03 1.68 -5.17
C CYS A 265 -27.62 0.87 -3.93
N GLN A 266 -28.02 -0.41 -3.86
CA GLN A 266 -27.64 -1.30 -2.75
C GLN A 266 -27.15 -2.64 -3.27
N THR A 267 -26.00 -3.06 -2.78
CA THR A 267 -25.41 -4.37 -3.06
C THR A 267 -24.74 -4.96 -1.81
N ASN A 268 -24.21 -6.16 -1.93
CA ASN A 268 -23.35 -6.80 -0.94
C ASN A 268 -22.11 -7.37 -1.63
N MET A 269 -20.92 -6.99 -1.16
CA MET A 269 -19.66 -7.43 -1.75
C MET A 269 -19.45 -8.95 -1.60
N SER A 270 -19.78 -9.53 -0.44
CA SER A 270 -19.69 -10.98 -0.24
C SER A 270 -20.61 -11.74 -1.20
N TYR A 271 -21.79 -11.21 -1.50
CA TYR A 271 -22.70 -11.80 -2.48
C TYR A 271 -22.12 -11.78 -3.90
N ASN A 272 -21.59 -10.64 -4.34
CA ASN A 272 -20.99 -10.52 -5.68
C ASN A 272 -19.78 -11.44 -5.86
N VAL A 273 -18.96 -11.59 -4.81
CA VAL A 273 -17.75 -12.40 -4.86
C VAL A 273 -18.04 -13.90 -4.72
N LEU A 274 -19.03 -14.30 -3.93
CA LEU A 274 -19.28 -15.72 -3.61
C LEU A 274 -20.59 -16.22 -4.20
N ASP A 275 -21.73 -15.75 -3.68
CA ASP A 275 -23.05 -16.26 -4.03
C ASP A 275 -23.32 -16.16 -5.53
N LEU A 276 -22.96 -15.04 -6.16
CA LEU A 276 -23.13 -14.85 -7.60
C LEU A 276 -22.34 -15.88 -8.41
N CYS A 277 -21.11 -16.22 -7.99
CA CYS A 277 -20.29 -17.24 -8.64
C CYS A 277 -20.90 -18.64 -8.46
N VAL A 278 -21.32 -18.98 -7.23
CA VAL A 278 -21.97 -20.27 -6.93
C VAL A 278 -23.27 -20.42 -7.72
N ASN A 279 -24.11 -19.38 -7.75
CA ASN A 279 -25.39 -19.36 -8.49
C ASN A 279 -25.20 -19.47 -10.01
N LYS A 280 -24.03 -19.06 -10.53
CA LYS A 280 -23.63 -19.25 -11.94
C LYS A 280 -23.08 -20.66 -12.22
N GLY A 281 -23.14 -21.58 -11.25
CA GLY A 281 -22.64 -22.95 -11.39
C GLY A 281 -21.13 -23.08 -11.22
N LEU A 282 -20.44 -22.06 -10.67
CA LEU A 282 -18.99 -22.09 -10.45
C LEU A 282 -18.62 -22.57 -9.04
N GLY A 283 -19.53 -23.20 -8.32
CA GLY A 283 -19.35 -23.58 -6.91
C GLY A 283 -18.13 -24.48 -6.67
N ASP A 284 -17.88 -25.44 -7.54
CA ASP A 284 -16.76 -26.38 -7.42
C ASP A 284 -15.45 -25.84 -8.02
N ARG A 285 -15.48 -24.65 -8.63
CA ARG A 285 -14.28 -23.97 -9.10
C ARG A 285 -13.49 -23.48 -7.89
N VAL A 286 -12.17 -23.64 -7.94
CA VAL A 286 -11.25 -23.07 -6.95
C VAL A 286 -11.41 -21.54 -6.97
N ALA A 287 -11.84 -20.98 -5.83
CA ALA A 287 -11.97 -19.55 -5.61
C ALA A 287 -10.61 -18.90 -5.37
N TYR A 288 -9.77 -19.53 -4.55
CA TYR A 288 -8.38 -19.14 -4.40
C TYR A 288 -7.50 -20.29 -3.92
N TYR A 289 -6.21 -20.16 -4.21
CA TYR A 289 -5.16 -21.04 -3.73
C TYR A 289 -4.53 -20.35 -2.52
N TRP A 290 -4.41 -21.08 -1.43
CA TRP A 290 -3.66 -20.65 -0.27
C TRP A 290 -2.39 -21.46 -0.17
N GLU A 291 -1.28 -20.76 0.01
CA GLU A 291 0.02 -21.35 0.24
C GLU A 291 0.51 -20.89 1.60
N SER A 292 0.86 -21.84 2.44
CA SER A 292 1.48 -21.58 3.73
C SER A 292 2.90 -21.09 3.55
N ASN A 293 3.38 -20.37 4.55
CA ASN A 293 4.77 -19.90 4.60
C ASN A 293 5.80 -21.04 4.75
N ASP A 294 5.38 -22.25 5.11
CA ASP A 294 6.27 -23.38 5.40
C ASP A 294 6.51 -24.34 4.23
N ASP A 295 6.11 -23.97 3.00
CA ASP A 295 6.17 -24.74 1.72
C ASP A 295 5.55 -26.15 1.77
N LYS A 296 5.01 -26.56 2.92
CA LYS A 296 4.52 -27.93 3.18
C LYS A 296 3.02 -28.04 3.10
N SER A 297 2.31 -26.92 3.23
CA SER A 297 0.86 -26.91 3.18
C SER A 297 0.35 -25.91 2.15
N HIS A 298 -0.35 -26.43 1.15
CA HIS A 298 -1.16 -25.66 0.24
C HIS A 298 -2.60 -26.15 0.34
N LYS A 299 -3.55 -25.24 0.13
CA LYS A 299 -4.97 -25.58 0.06
C LYS A 299 -5.58 -24.93 -1.17
N GLN A 300 -6.47 -25.67 -1.80
CA GLN A 300 -7.36 -25.16 -2.82
C GLN A 300 -8.72 -25.00 -2.15
N ILE A 301 -9.26 -23.79 -2.17
CA ILE A 301 -10.56 -23.51 -1.56
C ILE A 301 -11.54 -23.24 -2.69
N THR A 302 -12.57 -24.07 -2.81
CA THR A 302 -13.64 -23.88 -3.79
C THR A 302 -14.60 -22.76 -3.38
N TYR A 303 -15.36 -22.20 -4.32
CA TYR A 303 -16.39 -21.20 -4.00
C TYR A 303 -17.43 -21.73 -3.02
N ASN A 304 -17.82 -23.01 -3.13
CA ASN A 304 -18.75 -23.67 -2.22
C ASN A 304 -18.20 -23.75 -0.78
N GLU A 305 -16.94 -24.15 -0.62
CA GLU A 305 -16.29 -24.21 0.70
C GLU A 305 -16.15 -22.83 1.33
N LEU A 306 -15.67 -21.85 0.56
CA LEU A 306 -15.51 -20.48 1.04
C LEU A 306 -16.85 -19.87 1.43
N LEU A 307 -17.89 -20.03 0.60
CA LEU A 307 -19.23 -19.55 0.92
C LEU A 307 -19.77 -20.16 2.21
N ARG A 308 -19.61 -21.48 2.40
CA ARG A 308 -20.02 -22.18 3.61
C ARG A 308 -19.32 -21.60 4.84
N ASP A 309 -18.00 -21.43 4.79
CA ASP A 309 -17.23 -21.01 5.95
C ASP A 309 -17.45 -19.52 6.27
N VAL A 310 -17.64 -18.68 5.25
CA VAL A 310 -18.09 -17.28 5.39
C VAL A 310 -19.48 -17.20 6.02
N CYS A 311 -20.43 -18.04 5.62
CA CYS A 311 -21.77 -18.06 6.21
C CYS A 311 -21.74 -18.49 7.68
N LYS A 312 -20.94 -19.52 8.02
CA LYS A 312 -20.75 -19.97 9.40
C LYS A 312 -20.19 -18.83 10.26
N PHE A 313 -19.10 -18.20 9.82
CA PHE A 313 -18.46 -17.15 10.62
C PHE A 313 -19.31 -15.88 10.71
N ALA A 314 -20.07 -15.53 9.66
CA ALA A 314 -21.05 -14.45 9.71
C ALA A 314 -22.13 -14.68 10.79
N ASN A 315 -22.54 -15.92 11.01
CA ASN A 315 -23.49 -16.26 12.07
C ASN A 315 -22.83 -16.18 13.47
N VAL A 316 -21.55 -16.52 13.60
CA VAL A 316 -20.78 -16.30 14.84
C VAL A 316 -20.75 -14.80 15.17
N LEU A 317 -20.39 -13.94 14.21
CA LEU A 317 -20.37 -12.48 14.42
C LEU A 317 -21.74 -11.94 14.83
N LYS A 318 -22.83 -12.41 14.19
CA LYS A 318 -24.20 -12.06 14.61
C LYS A 318 -24.51 -12.54 16.04
N GLY A 319 -24.07 -13.74 16.41
CA GLY A 319 -24.22 -14.28 17.76
C GLY A 319 -23.48 -13.46 18.82
N LEU A 320 -22.36 -12.84 18.45
CA LEU A 320 -21.64 -11.86 19.28
C LEU A 320 -22.29 -10.46 19.30
N GLY A 321 -23.44 -10.29 18.65
CA GLY A 321 -24.20 -9.04 18.63
C GLY A 321 -23.72 -8.01 17.61
N ILE A 322 -22.85 -8.39 16.66
CA ILE A 322 -22.37 -7.50 15.61
C ILE A 322 -23.47 -7.18 14.60
N LYS A 323 -23.66 -5.89 14.33
CA LYS A 323 -24.69 -5.36 13.43
C LYS A 323 -24.06 -4.58 12.27
N ARG A 324 -24.88 -4.26 11.27
CA ARG A 324 -24.48 -3.39 10.17
C ARG A 324 -23.93 -2.06 10.71
N GLY A 325 -22.79 -1.63 10.21
CA GLY A 325 -22.09 -0.41 10.62
C GLY A 325 -21.15 -0.59 11.82
N ASP A 326 -21.20 -1.74 12.50
CA ASP A 326 -20.23 -2.04 13.56
C ASP A 326 -18.85 -2.32 12.97
N ARG A 327 -17.81 -1.95 13.72
CA ARG A 327 -16.41 -2.08 13.30
C ARG A 327 -15.76 -3.29 13.97
N VAL A 328 -15.09 -4.12 13.18
CA VAL A 328 -14.41 -5.35 13.60
C VAL A 328 -12.93 -5.22 13.27
N ALA A 329 -12.09 -5.19 14.30
CA ALA A 329 -10.64 -5.21 14.12
C ALA A 329 -10.17 -6.67 13.99
N VAL A 330 -9.43 -6.95 12.92
CA VAL A 330 -8.94 -8.28 12.58
C VAL A 330 -7.42 -8.27 12.69
N TYR A 331 -6.87 -9.03 13.64
CA TYR A 331 -5.43 -9.11 13.87
C TYR A 331 -4.94 -10.55 13.66
N MET A 332 -4.51 -10.83 12.43
CA MET A 332 -4.04 -12.16 12.06
C MET A 332 -3.10 -12.11 10.86
N SER A 333 -2.27 -13.15 10.71
CA SER A 333 -1.45 -13.36 9.50
C SER A 333 -2.33 -13.70 8.29
N VAL A 334 -1.73 -13.68 7.10
CA VAL A 334 -2.39 -13.99 5.81
C VAL A 334 -2.77 -15.48 5.73
N THR A 335 -3.83 -15.84 6.44
CA THR A 335 -4.39 -17.20 6.57
C THR A 335 -5.69 -17.31 5.77
N ILE A 336 -6.20 -18.53 5.60
CA ILE A 336 -7.49 -18.80 4.95
C ILE A 336 -8.65 -18.16 5.72
N GLU A 337 -8.52 -18.18 7.04
CA GLU A 337 -9.46 -17.60 7.99
C GLU A 337 -9.55 -16.09 7.81
N LEU A 338 -8.45 -15.39 7.46
CA LEU A 338 -8.48 -13.94 7.21
C LEU A 338 -9.48 -13.57 6.11
N VAL A 339 -9.43 -14.25 4.97
CA VAL A 339 -10.37 -14.03 3.85
C VAL A 339 -11.81 -14.32 4.31
N THR A 340 -11.99 -15.38 5.09
CA THR A 340 -13.30 -15.77 5.64
C THR A 340 -13.87 -14.69 6.56
N VAL A 341 -13.05 -14.14 7.47
CA VAL A 341 -13.45 -13.08 8.41
C VAL A 341 -13.82 -11.80 7.67
N MET A 342 -13.00 -11.37 6.70
CA MET A 342 -13.25 -10.15 5.92
C MET A 342 -14.58 -10.25 5.14
N LEU A 343 -14.79 -11.37 4.44
CA LEU A 343 -16.01 -11.60 3.68
C LEU A 343 -17.23 -11.78 4.60
N ALA A 344 -17.08 -12.40 5.76
CA ALA A 344 -18.16 -12.51 6.75
C ALA A 344 -18.57 -11.14 7.31
N CYS A 345 -17.62 -10.26 7.60
CA CYS A 345 -17.90 -8.87 7.99
C CYS A 345 -18.66 -8.14 6.88
N ALA A 346 -18.18 -8.22 5.64
CA ALA A 346 -18.84 -7.62 4.48
C ALA A 346 -20.25 -8.17 4.25
N ARG A 347 -20.47 -9.47 4.51
CA ARG A 347 -21.77 -10.15 4.36
C ARG A 347 -22.83 -9.59 5.30
N ILE A 348 -22.45 -9.25 6.53
CA ILE A 348 -23.38 -8.70 7.53
C ILE A 348 -23.42 -7.16 7.54
N GLY A 349 -22.58 -6.53 6.71
CA GLY A 349 -22.46 -5.07 6.65
C GLY A 349 -21.65 -4.47 7.79
N ALA A 350 -20.81 -5.27 8.45
CA ALA A 350 -19.81 -4.78 9.39
C ALA A 350 -18.58 -4.26 8.64
N ILE A 351 -17.91 -3.28 9.24
CA ILE A 351 -16.70 -2.64 8.70
C ILE A 351 -15.49 -3.39 9.28
N HIS A 352 -14.81 -4.20 8.47
CA HIS A 352 -13.57 -4.84 8.92
C HIS A 352 -12.39 -3.88 8.75
N SER A 353 -11.47 -3.90 9.71
CA SER A 353 -10.14 -3.33 9.56
C SER A 353 -9.11 -4.39 9.84
N VAL A 354 -8.23 -4.62 8.88
CA VAL A 354 -7.26 -5.71 8.91
C VAL A 354 -5.90 -5.16 9.27
N ILE A 355 -5.32 -5.72 10.33
CA ILE A 355 -3.96 -5.46 10.78
C ILE A 355 -3.19 -6.76 10.58
N ILE A 356 -2.38 -6.79 9.52
CA ILE A 356 -1.60 -7.97 9.17
C ILE A 356 -0.40 -8.05 10.11
N ARG A 357 -0.20 -9.20 10.75
CA ARG A 357 0.99 -9.45 11.58
C ARG A 357 2.25 -9.32 10.72
N GLY A 358 3.18 -8.44 11.10
CA GLY A 358 4.43 -8.15 10.38
C GLY A 358 4.51 -6.78 9.69
N THR A 359 3.42 -6.01 9.58
CA THR A 359 3.50 -4.63 9.07
C THR A 359 4.09 -3.70 10.13
N TYR A 360 5.17 -2.99 9.81
CA TYR A 360 5.84 -2.03 10.69
C TYR A 360 4.92 -0.85 11.04
N GLY A 361 4.32 -0.87 12.23
CA GLY A 361 3.53 0.22 12.79
C GLY A 361 3.01 -0.13 14.18
N PRO A 362 2.83 0.85 15.09
CA PRO A 362 2.28 0.57 16.41
C PRO A 362 0.83 0.09 16.26
N ILE A 363 0.58 -1.19 16.56
CA ILE A 363 -0.73 -1.85 16.52
C ILE A 363 -1.81 -1.01 17.20
N GLY A 364 -1.45 -0.30 18.26
CA GLY A 364 -2.34 0.60 18.98
C GLY A 364 -2.94 1.72 18.13
N SER A 365 -2.19 2.33 17.20
CA SER A 365 -2.70 3.50 16.45
C SER A 365 -3.85 3.15 15.51
N GLN A 366 -3.81 1.97 14.90
CA GLN A 366 -4.82 1.53 13.95
C GLN A 366 -6.10 1.02 14.63
N THR A 367 -5.99 0.27 15.75
CA THR A 367 -7.16 -0.17 16.52
C THR A 367 -7.85 1.01 17.24
N MET A 368 -7.08 1.97 17.78
CA MET A 368 -7.60 3.15 18.48
C MET A 368 -8.54 4.03 17.64
N THR A 369 -8.22 4.25 16.36
CA THR A 369 -9.02 5.14 15.49
C THR A 369 -10.40 4.56 15.20
N LEU A 370 -10.58 3.25 15.34
CA LEU A 370 -11.75 2.55 14.81
C LEU A 370 -12.88 2.39 15.81
N LYS A 371 -12.73 2.61 17.11
CA LYS A 371 -13.80 2.34 18.11
C LYS A 371 -14.50 0.99 17.82
N SER A 372 -13.71 -0.07 17.65
CA SER A 372 -14.18 -1.42 17.30
C SER A 372 -14.99 -2.04 18.43
N LYS A 373 -16.03 -2.80 18.09
CA LYS A 373 -16.84 -3.55 19.08
C LYS A 373 -16.25 -4.92 19.42
N VAL A 374 -15.41 -5.44 18.54
CA VAL A 374 -14.66 -6.70 18.73
C VAL A 374 -13.22 -6.40 18.38
N GLU A 375 -12.34 -6.70 19.32
CA GLU A 375 -10.90 -6.55 19.21
C GLU A 375 -10.22 -7.91 19.36
N GLY A 376 -9.12 -8.10 18.62
CA GLY A 376 -8.23 -9.24 18.86
C GLY A 376 -8.82 -10.60 18.50
N LEU A 377 -9.52 -10.73 17.36
CA LEU A 377 -9.75 -12.05 16.75
C LEU A 377 -8.39 -12.66 16.41
N ARG A 378 -7.87 -13.48 17.34
CA ARG A 378 -6.61 -14.20 17.20
C ARG A 378 -6.88 -15.61 16.71
N TYR A 379 -6.10 -16.03 15.74
CA TYR A 379 -5.96 -17.45 15.41
C TYR A 379 -4.83 -18.00 16.29
N GLU A 380 -5.18 -18.61 17.42
CA GLU A 380 -4.27 -19.52 18.13
C GLU A 380 -4.57 -20.90 17.57
N GLY A 381 -3.76 -21.34 16.61
CA GLY A 381 -3.88 -22.69 16.04
C GLY A 381 -3.77 -23.75 17.13
N ILE A 382 -4.56 -24.83 17.00
CA ILE A 382 -4.35 -26.08 17.73
C ILE A 382 -3.06 -26.73 17.24
#